data_AF-A0A419W2Z6-F1
#
_entry.id   AF-A0A419W2Z6-F1
#
_cell.length_a   1.000
_cell.length_b   1.000
_cell.length_c   1.000
_cell.angle_alpha   90.00
_cell.angle_beta   90.00
_cell.angle_gamma   90.00
#
_symmetry.space_group_name_H-M   'P 1'
#
loop_
_entity.id
_entity.type
_entity.pdbx_description
1 polymer ?
#
loop_
_entity_poly.entity_id
_entity_poly.type
_entity_poly.pdbx_seq_one_letter_code
_entity_poly.pdbx_strand_id
1 'polypeptide(L)'
;MYSFRKLIPLSLFLVILLIAYQTRSEGQDQDRLLGIWGSSPNENANFEILKDSIYYPDDFAYVKYTTKGDSIFIDYDGSIYKAKYLVRNDTLTMIDKNNIDVFIRFK
;
A
#
# COMPACT_ATOMS: atom_id res chain seq x y z
N MET A 1 -16.09 23.47 40.24
CA MET A 1 -16.57 22.07 40.19
C MET A 1 -16.95 21.76 38.74
N TYR A 2 -16.03 21.20 37.95
CA TYR A 2 -16.28 20.90 36.53
C TYR A 2 -17.20 19.68 36.42
N SER A 3 -18.38 19.87 35.82
CA SER A 3 -19.40 18.83 35.66
C SER A 3 -18.99 17.82 34.59
N PHE A 4 -18.83 16.55 35.00
CA PHE A 4 -18.41 15.40 34.18
C PHE A 4 -19.32 15.07 32.98
N ARG A 5 -20.47 15.76 32.82
CA ARG A 5 -21.48 15.45 31.81
C ARG A 5 -21.22 16.05 30.41
N LYS A 6 -20.23 16.94 30.25
CA LYS A 6 -19.90 17.57 28.95
C LYS A 6 -18.67 16.98 28.24
N LEU A 7 -17.96 16.03 28.84
CA LEU A 7 -16.70 15.45 28.29
C LEU A 7 -16.93 14.23 27.37
N ILE A 8 -18.09 13.58 27.45
CA ILE A 8 -18.41 12.38 26.67
C ILE A 8 -18.57 12.68 25.15
N PRO A 9 -19.26 13.74 24.69
CA PRO A 9 -19.41 13.99 23.25
C PRO A 9 -18.12 14.48 22.57
N LEU A 10 -17.23 15.18 23.27
CA LEU A 10 -15.96 15.67 22.73
C LEU A 10 -14.96 14.52 22.51
N SER A 11 -14.95 13.55 23.42
CA SER A 11 -14.12 12.35 23.31
C SER A 11 -14.52 11.50 22.09
N LEU A 12 -15.83 11.27 21.89
CA LEU A 12 -16.32 10.45 20.78
C LEU A 12 -15.99 11.08 19.41
N PHE A 13 -16.11 12.41 19.31
CA PHE A 13 -15.80 13.15 18.10
C PHE A 13 -14.31 13.06 17.73
N LEU A 14 -13.41 13.17 18.71
CA LEU A 14 -11.97 13.05 18.48
C LEU A 14 -11.58 11.64 18.00
N VAL A 15 -12.20 10.60 18.55
CA VAL A 15 -11.97 9.21 18.11
C VAL A 15 -12.42 9.02 16.66
N ILE A 16 -13.57 9.56 16.26
CA ILE A 16 -14.06 9.47 14.87
C ILE A 16 -13.11 10.20 13.91
N LEU A 17 -12.60 11.39 14.28
CA LEU A 17 -11.63 12.12 13.47
C LEU A 17 -10.31 11.34 13.29
N LEU A 18 -9.83 10.67 14.34
CA LEU A 18 -8.63 9.84 14.28
C LEU A 18 -8.82 8.63 13.35
N ILE A 19 -9.96 7.94 13.44
CA ILE A 19 -10.27 6.81 12.56
C ILE A 19 -10.35 7.29 11.11
N ALA A 20 -11.07 8.37 10.83
CA ALA A 20 -11.19 8.93 9.48
C ALA A 20 -9.84 9.36 8.89
N TYR A 21 -8.94 9.92 9.72
CA TYR A 21 -7.58 10.27 9.31
C TYR A 21 -6.77 9.02 8.92
N GLN A 22 -6.80 7.97 9.74
CA GLN A 22 -6.09 6.73 9.45
C GLN A 22 -6.61 6.04 8.17
N THR A 23 -7.92 5.93 8.01
CA THR A 23 -8.52 5.34 6.80
C THR A 23 -8.16 6.16 5.55
N ARG A 24 -8.13 7.48 5.65
CA ARG A 24 -7.72 8.35 4.54
C ARG A 24 -6.25 8.17 4.18
N SER A 25 -5.36 8.07 5.17
CA SER A 25 -3.92 7.85 4.89
C SER A 25 -3.68 6.50 4.22
N GLU A 26 -4.34 5.44 4.69
CA GLU A 26 -4.19 4.10 4.09
C GLU A 26 -4.70 4.07 2.64
N GLY A 27 -5.85 4.69 2.36
CA GLY A 27 -6.37 4.80 1.00
C GLY A 27 -5.47 5.62 0.06
N GLN A 28 -4.90 6.72 0.54
CA GLN A 28 -3.97 7.53 -0.25
C GLN A 28 -2.67 6.78 -0.57
N ASP A 29 -2.15 5.97 0.35
CA ASP A 29 -0.94 5.18 0.09
C ASP A 29 -1.23 4.02 -0.88
N GLN A 30 -2.41 3.40 -0.81
CA GLN A 30 -2.83 2.39 -1.79
C GLN A 30 -3.00 2.99 -3.19
N ASP A 31 -3.64 4.15 -3.34
CA ASP A 31 -3.82 4.79 -4.65
C ASP A 31 -2.47 5.15 -5.29
N ARG A 32 -1.47 5.50 -4.48
CA ARG A 32 -0.11 5.78 -4.95
C ARG A 32 0.64 4.51 -5.37
N LEU A 33 0.24 3.35 -4.88
CA LEU A 33 0.84 2.07 -5.26
C LEU A 33 0.43 1.64 -6.67
N LEU A 34 -0.75 2.06 -7.14
CA LEU A 34 -1.28 1.70 -8.45
C LEU A 34 -0.39 2.20 -9.59
N GLY A 35 -0.15 1.38 -10.61
CA GLY A 35 0.59 1.74 -11.81
C GLY A 35 1.61 0.69 -12.26
N ILE A 36 2.36 1.04 -13.31
CA ILE A 36 3.36 0.17 -13.94
C ILE A 36 4.74 0.47 -13.33
N TRP A 37 5.44 -0.57 -12.90
CA TRP A 37 6.70 -0.49 -12.17
C TRP A 37 7.79 -1.34 -12.82
N GLY A 38 9.02 -0.84 -12.83
CA GLY A 38 10.17 -1.62 -13.28
C GLY A 38 11.49 -1.13 -12.68
N SER A 39 12.52 -1.96 -12.78
CA SER A 39 13.84 -1.70 -12.19
C SER A 39 14.58 -0.54 -12.87
N SER A 40 14.27 -0.26 -14.14
CA SER A 40 14.90 0.78 -14.94
C SER A 40 13.91 1.34 -15.97
N PRO A 41 13.99 2.64 -16.32
CA PRO A 41 13.13 3.23 -17.36
C PRO A 41 13.45 2.72 -18.78
N ASN A 42 14.58 2.04 -18.97
CA ASN A 42 15.00 1.51 -20.28
C ASN A 42 14.76 0.00 -20.40
N GLU A 43 14.11 -0.62 -19.42
CA GLU A 43 13.81 -2.05 -19.39
C GLU A 43 12.30 -2.29 -19.51
N ASN A 44 11.91 -3.56 -19.63
CA ASN A 44 10.50 -3.92 -19.55
C ASN A 44 9.98 -3.70 -18.12
N ALA A 45 8.67 -3.47 -18.00
CA ALA A 45 8.02 -3.42 -16.70
C ALA A 45 8.14 -4.77 -15.99
N ASN A 46 8.43 -4.75 -14.69
CA ASN A 46 8.44 -5.94 -13.86
C ASN A 46 7.01 -6.36 -13.48
N PHE A 47 6.14 -5.39 -13.22
CA PHE A 47 4.73 -5.64 -12.90
C PHE A 47 3.87 -4.37 -13.01
N GLU A 48 2.56 -4.56 -13.10
CA GLU A 48 1.55 -3.50 -12.96
C GLU A 48 0.68 -3.78 -11.74
N ILE A 49 0.56 -2.81 -10.84
CA ILE A 49 -0.34 -2.90 -9.68
C ILE A 49 -1.67 -2.25 -10.06
N LEU A 50 -2.71 -3.07 -10.17
CA LEU A 50 -4.09 -2.69 -10.39
C LEU A 50 -4.83 -2.60 -9.05
N LYS A 51 -6.11 -2.22 -9.06
CA LYS A 51 -6.86 -2.02 -7.81
C LYS A 51 -7.00 -3.27 -6.94
N ASP A 52 -7.08 -4.45 -7.56
CA ASP A 52 -7.38 -5.73 -6.91
C ASP A 52 -6.38 -6.85 -7.23
N SER A 53 -5.39 -6.56 -8.09
CA SER A 53 -4.46 -7.53 -8.62
C SER A 53 -3.13 -6.90 -9.03
N ILE A 54 -2.11 -7.73 -9.15
CA ILE A 54 -0.80 -7.38 -9.72
C ILE A 54 -0.61 -8.23 -10.97
N TYR A 55 -0.35 -7.60 -12.10
CA TYR A 55 -0.03 -8.28 -13.34
C TYR A 55 1.49 -8.41 -13.48
N TYR A 56 1.97 -9.64 -13.69
CA TYR A 56 3.37 -9.96 -13.95
C TYR A 56 3.53 -10.33 -15.44
N PRO A 57 4.13 -9.47 -16.28
CA PRO A 57 4.28 -9.72 -17.71
C PRO A 57 5.07 -10.99 -18.03
N ASP A 58 6.14 -11.27 -17.27
CA ASP A 58 7.02 -12.42 -17.52
C ASP A 58 6.29 -13.77 -17.31
N ASP A 59 5.38 -13.83 -16.34
CA ASP A 59 4.58 -15.02 -16.03
C ASP A 59 3.22 -15.03 -16.74
N PHE A 60 2.88 -13.95 -17.45
CA PHE A 60 1.56 -13.71 -18.05
C PHE A 60 0.40 -13.95 -17.06
N ALA A 61 0.58 -13.56 -15.80
CA ALA A 61 -0.31 -13.92 -14.71
C ALA A 61 -0.80 -12.70 -13.91
N TYR A 62 -2.05 -12.80 -13.42
CA TYR A 62 -2.62 -11.85 -12.46
C TYR A 62 -2.67 -12.50 -11.08
N VAL A 63 -2.17 -11.77 -10.10
CA VAL A 63 -1.94 -12.25 -8.76
C VAL A 63 -2.69 -11.35 -7.79
N LYS A 64 -3.44 -11.93 -6.85
CA LYS A 64 -4.20 -11.13 -5.89
C LYS A 64 -3.27 -10.51 -4.86
N TYR A 65 -3.61 -9.33 -4.39
CA TYR A 65 -2.93 -8.72 -3.27
C TYR A 65 -3.89 -7.97 -2.35
N THR A 66 -3.42 -7.70 -1.14
CA THR A 66 -4.07 -6.80 -0.19
C THR A 66 -3.03 -5.91 0.47
N THR A 67 -3.46 -4.74 0.96
CA THR A 67 -2.63 -3.85 1.76
C THR A 67 -3.22 -3.71 3.16
N LYS A 68 -2.34 -3.48 4.14
CA LYS A 68 -2.71 -3.12 5.51
C LYS A 68 -1.62 -2.23 6.10
N GLY A 69 -1.95 -0.96 6.33
CA GLY A 69 -0.95 0.06 6.65
C GLY A 69 0.18 0.12 5.61
N ASP A 70 1.42 0.04 6.08
CA ASP A 70 2.65 0.07 5.27
C ASP A 70 3.02 -1.29 4.65
N SER A 71 2.14 -2.28 4.71
CA SER A 71 2.43 -3.66 4.30
C SER A 71 1.56 -4.10 3.13
N ILE A 72 2.17 -4.83 2.20
CA ILE A 72 1.52 -5.50 1.08
C ILE A 72 1.63 -7.02 1.24
N PHE A 73 0.56 -7.72 0.90
CA PHE A 73 0.45 -9.18 0.96
C PHE A 73 0.04 -9.68 -0.42
N ILE A 74 0.92 -10.41 -1.09
CA ILE A 74 0.75 -10.89 -2.47
C ILE A 74 0.55 -12.41 -2.41
N ASP A 75 -0.56 -12.90 -2.96
CA ASP A 75 -0.92 -14.32 -2.99
C ASP A 75 -0.39 -14.96 -4.27
N TYR A 76 0.84 -15.48 -4.20
CA TYR A 76 1.56 -16.04 -5.34
C TYR A 76 1.80 -17.54 -5.15
N ASP A 77 1.31 -18.36 -6.09
CA ASP A 77 1.52 -19.81 -6.12
C ASP A 77 1.21 -20.52 -4.78
N GLY A 78 0.09 -20.16 -4.15
CA GLY A 78 -0.35 -20.74 -2.88
C GLY A 78 0.45 -20.29 -1.65
N SER A 79 1.35 -19.33 -1.80
CA SER A 79 2.12 -18.71 -0.73
C SER A 79 1.84 -17.21 -0.63
N ILE A 80 1.77 -16.69 0.59
CA ILE A 80 1.61 -15.24 0.81
C ILE A 80 3.00 -14.62 0.98
N TYR A 81 3.44 -13.90 -0.06
CA TYR A 81 4.57 -13.00 0.05
C TYR A 81 4.15 -11.76 0.84
N LYS A 82 4.99 -11.34 1.78
CA LYS A 82 4.74 -10.16 2.63
C LYS A 82 5.93 -9.23 2.56
N ALA A 83 5.67 -7.98 2.19
CA ALA A 83 6.64 -6.91 2.24
C ALA A 83 6.05 -5.65 2.88
N LYS A 84 6.91 -4.82 3.46
CA LYS A 84 6.60 -3.40 3.64
C LYS A 84 6.78 -2.69 2.32
N TYR A 85 6.00 -1.65 2.08
CA TYR A 85 6.16 -0.82 0.90
C TYR A 85 6.19 0.67 1.26
N LEU A 86 6.91 1.45 0.47
CA LEU A 86 6.93 2.90 0.54
C LEU A 86 6.90 3.45 -0.88
N VAL A 87 5.91 4.32 -1.16
CA VAL A 87 5.86 5.07 -2.42
C VAL A 87 6.23 6.52 -2.16
N ARG A 88 7.32 6.97 -2.80
CA ARG A 88 7.74 8.37 -2.80
C ARG A 88 7.96 8.82 -4.23
N ASN A 89 7.10 9.73 -4.70
CA ASN A 89 7.06 10.18 -6.09
C ASN A 89 6.85 8.97 -7.03
N ASP A 90 7.77 8.79 -7.98
CA ASP A 90 7.78 7.70 -8.96
C ASP A 90 8.69 6.54 -8.51
N THR A 91 8.96 6.41 -7.21
CA THR A 91 9.78 5.32 -6.65
C THR A 91 8.97 4.50 -5.66
N LEU A 92 8.93 3.20 -5.89
CA LEU A 92 8.38 2.17 -4.99
C LEU A 92 9.55 1.42 -4.37
N THR A 93 9.60 1.38 -3.04
CA THR A 93 10.53 0.51 -2.31
C THR A 93 9.74 -0.59 -1.63
N MET A 94 10.10 -1.84 -1.86
CA MET A 94 9.55 -3.01 -1.18
C MET A 94 10.62 -3.63 -0.30
N ILE A 95 10.27 -3.93 0.95
CA ILE A 95 11.19 -4.43 1.97
C ILE A 95 10.59 -5.70 2.56
N ASP A 96 11.24 -6.83 2.33
CA ASP A 96 10.94 -8.07 3.03
C ASP A 96 12.01 -8.38 4.09
N LYS A 97 12.03 -9.63 4.58
CA LYS A 97 12.97 -10.04 5.63
C LYS A 97 14.43 -10.00 5.17
N ASN A 98 14.69 -10.23 3.90
CA ASN A 98 16.02 -10.50 3.36
C ASN A 98 16.44 -9.48 2.29
N ASN A 99 15.49 -8.80 1.65
CA ASN A 99 15.72 -7.98 0.47
C ASN A 99 15.08 -6.59 0.58
N ILE A 100 15.67 -5.66 -0.16
CA ILE A 100 15.12 -4.34 -0.45
C ILE A 100 15.11 -4.19 -1.96
N ASP A 101 13.92 -4.16 -2.53
CA ASP A 101 13.71 -3.95 -3.96
C ASP A 101 13.25 -2.52 -4.21
N VAL A 102 13.79 -1.90 -5.26
CA VAL A 102 13.47 -0.52 -5.63
C VAL A 102 13.03 -0.50 -7.09
N PHE A 103 11.83 0.02 -7.32
CA PHE A 103 11.22 0.13 -8.63
C PHE A 103 10.91 1.59 -8.97
N ILE A 104 10.95 1.89 -10.25
CA ILE A 104 10.60 3.19 -10.83
C ILE A 104 9.29 3.04 -11.60
N ARG A 105 8.42 4.04 -11.44
CA ARG A 105 7.14 4.10 -12.15
C ARG A 105 7.37 4.47 -13.62
N PHE A 106 6.73 3.73 -14.52
CA PHE A 106 6.72 4.04 -15.94
C PHE A 106 5.72 5.18 -16.19
N LYS A 107 6.08 6.10 -17.10
CA LYS A 107 5.27 7.28 -17.44
C LYS A 107 4.56 7.08 -18.76
#